data_AF-A0A3D3F5K8-F1
#
_entry.id   AF-A0A3D3F5K8-F1
#
_cell.length_a   1.000
_cell.length_b   1.000
_cell.length_c   1.000
_cell.angle_alpha   90.00
_cell.angle_beta   90.00
_cell.angle_gamma   90.00
#
_symmetry.space_group_name_H-M   'P 1'
#
loop_
_entity.id
_entity.type
_entity.pdbx_description
1 polymer ?
#
loop_
_entity_poly.entity_id
_entity_poly.type
_entity_poly.pdbx_seq_one_letter_code
_entity_poly.pdbx_strand_id
1 'polypeptide(L)'
;YHQSTLNDLFFEGLSATVGVRYDREKITMENRTKTFSKSGVEENQSPVTGRDVYHQVTPKFSLQYNFTADRLAYLSATKGYKAGG
;
A
#
# COMPACT_ATOMS: atom_id res chain seq x y z
N TYR A 1 4.74 -9.27 4.81
CA TYR A 1 4.07 -9.75 3.58
C TYR A 1 4.15 -11.27 3.58
N HIS A 2 3.05 -11.95 3.28
CA HIS A 2 3.03 -13.41 3.18
C HIS A 2 2.26 -13.82 1.93
N GLN A 3 2.77 -14.84 1.23
CA GLN A 3 2.17 -15.36 0.01
C GLN A 3 2.34 -16.88 -0.02
N SER A 4 1.31 -17.57 -0.50
CA SER A 4 1.29 -19.01 -0.68
C SER A 4 0.78 -19.34 -2.08
N THR A 5 1.37 -20.36 -2.69
CA THR A 5 1.00 -20.85 -4.01
C THR A 5 0.67 -22.33 -3.91
N LEU A 6 -0.50 -22.69 -4.42
CA LEU A 6 -0.95 -24.06 -4.60
C LEU A 6 -0.75 -24.40 -6.08
N ASN A 7 0.03 -25.43 -6.36
CA ASN A 7 0.25 -25.91 -7.71
C ASN A 7 -0.68 -27.09 -8.01
N ASP A 8 -0.96 -27.29 -9.29
CA ASP A 8 -1.81 -28.36 -9.81
C ASP A 8 -3.16 -28.44 -9.09
N LEU A 9 -3.77 -27.26 -8.93
CA LEU A 9 -5.06 -27.10 -8.29
C LEU A 9 -6.14 -27.68 -9.21
N PHE A 10 -6.76 -28.77 -8.78
CA PHE A 10 -7.78 -29.55 -9.51
C PHE A 10 -7.29 -30.26 -10.79
N PHE A 11 -6.34 -29.69 -11.53
CA PHE A 11 -5.73 -30.29 -12.71
C PHE A 11 -4.31 -29.75 -12.95
N GLU A 12 -3.50 -30.53 -13.66
CA GLU A 12 -2.11 -30.21 -13.94
C GLU A 12 -1.96 -28.89 -14.71
N GLY A 13 -0.99 -28.08 -14.28
CA GLY A 13 -0.68 -26.80 -14.91
C GLY A 13 -1.52 -25.63 -14.40
N LEU A 14 -2.56 -25.83 -13.58
CA LEU A 14 -3.28 -24.74 -12.90
C LEU A 14 -2.68 -24.46 -11.52
N SER A 15 -2.16 -23.25 -11.32
CA SER A 15 -1.68 -22.77 -10.03
C SER A 15 -2.53 -21.61 -9.52
N ALA A 16 -2.81 -21.63 -8.22
CA ALA A 16 -3.46 -20.53 -7.52
C ALA A 16 -2.53 -19.94 -6.47
N THR A 17 -2.45 -18.62 -6.42
CA THR A 17 -1.62 -17.88 -5.46
C THR A 17 -2.48 -16.93 -4.66
N VAL A 18 -2.32 -16.97 -3.34
CA VAL A 18 -2.96 -16.06 -2.39
C VAL A 18 -1.87 -15.33 -1.62
N GLY A 19 -1.98 -14.01 -1.53
CA GLY A 19 -1.05 -13.17 -0.79
C GLY A 19 -1.78 -12.15 0.08
N VAL A 20 -1.18 -11.82 1.22
CA VAL A 20 -1.67 -10.79 2.13
C VAL A 20 -0.53 -9.93 2.64
N ARG A 21 -0.76 -8.63 2.68
CA ARG A 21 0.13 -7.65 3.28
C ARG A 21 -0.61 -6.91 4.39
N TYR A 22 0.07 -6.72 5.52
CA TYR A 22 -0.36 -5.80 6.56
C TYR A 22 0.65 -4.66 6.65
N ASP A 23 0.16 -3.43 6.63
CA ASP A 23 0.95 -2.21 6.71
C ASP A 23 0.40 -1.34 7.85
N ARG A 24 1.33 -0.79 8.64
CA ARG A 24 1.05 0.25 9.63
C ARG A 24 1.92 1.45 9.31
N GLU A 25 1.28 2.57 9.05
CA GLU A 25 1.94 3.81 8.67
C GLU A 25 1.64 4.89 9.68
N LYS A 26 2.65 5.66 10.07
CA LYS A 26 2.52 6.81 10.97
C LYS A 26 3.07 8.03 10.25
N ILE A 27 2.19 9.01 10.01
CA ILE A 27 2.53 10.28 9.38
C ILE A 27 2.54 11.35 10.46
N THR A 28 3.59 12.18 10.48
CA THR A 28 3.69 13.32 11.39
C THR A 28 4.09 14.53 10.57
N MET A 29 3.32 15.60 10.67
CA MET A 29 3.53 16.85 9.96
C MET A 29 3.73 17.96 10.98
N GLU A 30 4.78 18.75 10.83
CA GLU A 30 5.01 19.97 11.60
C GLU A 30 5.04 21.15 10.64
N ASN A 31 4.19 22.14 10.88
CA ASN A 31 4.15 23.37 10.10
C ASN A 31 4.56 24.55 10.98
N ARG A 32 5.58 25.29 10.54
CA ARG A 32 6.04 26.53 11.17
C ARG A 32 5.67 27.71 10.29
N THR A 33 4.77 28.55 10.77
CA THR A 33 4.39 29.78 10.09
C THR A 33 5.08 30.98 10.76
N LYS A 34 5.74 31.81 9.95
CA LYS A 34 6.27 33.10 10.39
C LYS A 34 5.41 34.21 9.78
N THR A 35 4.86 35.08 10.61
CA THR A 35 4.07 36.22 10.15
C THR A 35 4.91 37.49 10.28
N PHE A 36 5.01 38.24 9.19
CA PHE A 36 5.68 39.53 9.15
C PHE A 36 4.63 40.65 9.20
N SER A 37 4.59 41.40 10.30
CA SER A 37 3.77 42.61 10.38
C SER A 37 4.44 43.77 9.65
N LYS A 38 3.66 44.69 9.08
CA LYS A 38 4.15 45.90 8.37
C LYS A 38 5.12 46.78 9.18
N SER A 39 5.18 46.58 10.49
CA SER A 39 6.08 47.23 11.46
C SER A 39 7.44 46.53 11.64
N GLY A 40 7.73 45.44 10.90
CA GLY A 40 9.04 44.76 10.92
C GLY A 40 9.26 43.83 12.12
N VAL A 41 8.24 43.62 12.95
CA VAL A 41 8.30 42.68 14.08
C VAL A 41 7.98 41.27 13.57
N GLU A 42 8.93 40.34 13.71
CA GLU A 42 8.72 38.91 13.46
C GLU A 42 7.90 38.30 14.60
N GLU A 43 6.72 37.78 14.30
CA GLU A 43 5.94 37.00 15.26
C GLU A 43 6.10 35.51 14.94
N ASN A 44 6.78 34.78 15.82
CA ASN A 44 6.90 33.32 15.72
C ASN A 44 5.59 32.69 16.23
N GLN A 45 4.77 32.15 15.32
CA GLN A 45 3.62 31.34 15.73
C GLN A 45 4.07 29.96 16.20
N SER A 46 3.37 29.42 17.21
CA SER A 46 3.62 28.07 17.69
C SER A 46 3.42 27.04 16.56
N PRO A 47 4.32 26.04 16.42
CA PRO A 47 4.22 25.06 15.35
C PRO A 47 2.90 24.27 15.42
N VAL A 48 2.19 24.17 14.29
CA VAL A 48 1.02 23.30 14.17
C VAL A 48 1.50 21.89 13.85
N THR A 49 1.19 20.94 14.71
CA THR A 49 1.58 19.53 14.54
C THR A 49 0.36 18.67 14.24
N GLY A 50 0.38 17.96 13.11
CA GLY A 50 -0.60 16.92 12.76
C GLY A 50 0.01 15.53 12.87
N ARG A 51 -0.78 14.54 13.31
CA ARG A 51 -0.36 13.14 13.38
C ARG A 51 -1.48 12.22 12.93
N ASP A 52 -1.18 11.36 11.97
CA ASP A 52 -2.10 10.35 11.47
C ASP A 52 -1.49 8.96 11.56
N VAL A 53 -2.34 7.96 11.81
CA VAL A 53 -1.95 6.54 11.80
C VAL A 53 -2.91 5.78 10.92
N TYR A 54 -2.35 5.08 9.93
CA TYR A 54 -3.11 4.26 9.00
C TYR A 54 -2.74 2.79 9.17
N HIS A 55 -3.77 1.94 9.12
CA HIS A 55 -3.64 0.50 9.11
C HIS A 55 -4.25 -0.01 7.82
N GLN A 56 -3.50 -0.82 7.08
CA GLN A 56 -3.93 -1.33 5.78
C GLN A 56 -3.70 -2.83 5.68
N VAL A 57 -4.69 -3.52 5.12
CA VAL A 57 -4.57 -4.92 4.69
C VAL A 57 -4.79 -5.00 3.18
N THR A 58 -3.80 -5.49 2.46
CA THR A 58 -3.77 -5.57 1.00
C THR A 58 -3.75 -7.04 0.56
N PRO A 59 -4.92 -7.62 0.22
CA PRO A 59 -5.00 -8.96 -0.36
C PRO A 59 -4.64 -8.97 -1.85
N LYS A 60 -4.06 -10.08 -2.28
CA LYS A 60 -3.72 -10.40 -3.66
C LYS A 60 -4.15 -11.82 -3.97
N PHE A 61 -4.77 -12.00 -5.13
CA PHE A 61 -5.15 -13.29 -5.68
C PHE A 61 -4.63 -13.39 -7.10
N SER A 62 -4.07 -14.55 -7.46
CA SER A 62 -3.62 -14.82 -8.82
C SER A 62 -3.94 -16.27 -9.19
N LEU A 63 -4.36 -16.46 -10.43
CA LEU A 63 -4.47 -17.76 -11.09
C LEU A 63 -3.49 -17.76 -12.26
N GLN A 64 -2.83 -18.88 -12.48
CA GLN A 64 -1.94 -19.11 -13.60
C GLN A 64 -2.23 -20.49 -14.18
N TYR A 65 -2.37 -20.59 -15.50
CA TYR A 65 -2.50 -21.86 -16.19
C TYR A 65 -1.41 -22.00 -17.26
N ASN A 66 -0.63 -23.08 -17.17
CA ASN A 66 0.41 -23.42 -18.13
C ASN A 66 -0.15 -24.40 -19.18
N PHE A 67 -0.38 -23.94 -20.41
CA PHE A 67 -0.86 -24.79 -21.51
C PHE A 67 0.22 -25.76 -22.00
N THR A 68 1.46 -25.26 -22.04
CA THR A 68 2.70 -25.98 -22.38
C THR A 68 3.82 -25.39 -21.54
N ALA A 69 5.02 -25.98 -21.59
CA ALA A 69 6.17 -25.46 -20.86
C ALA A 69 6.55 -24.00 -21.23
N ASP A 70 6.12 -23.53 -22.40
CA ASP A 70 6.43 -22.20 -22.97
C ASP A 70 5.21 -21.27 -23.14
N ARG A 71 3.98 -21.74 -22.84
CA ARG A 71 2.76 -20.94 -22.99
C ARG A 71 1.95 -20.95 -21.70
N LEU A 72 1.67 -19.76 -21.18
CA LEU A 72 0.84 -19.58 -19.99
C LEU A 72 -0.20 -18.48 -20.18
N ALA A 73 -1.31 -18.59 -19.45
CA ALA A 73 -2.23 -17.50 -19.19
C ALA A 73 -2.28 -17.24 -17.68
N TYR A 74 -2.42 -15.97 -17.30
CA TYR A 74 -2.56 -15.61 -15.89
C TYR A 74 -3.62 -14.52 -15.71
N LEU A 75 -4.29 -14.58 -14.58
CA LEU A 75 -5.25 -13.59 -14.13
C LEU A 75 -4.88 -13.21 -12.71
N SER A 76 -4.82 -11.91 -12.42
CA SER A 76 -4.55 -11.45 -11.05
C SER A 76 -5.46 -10.30 -10.67
N ALA A 77 -5.87 -10.30 -9.41
CA ALA A 77 -6.66 -9.24 -8.79
C ALA A 77 -6.02 -8.89 -7.45
N THR A 78 -5.78 -7.60 -7.23
CA THR A 78 -5.17 -7.10 -5.99
C THR A 78 -5.92 -5.84 -5.57
N LYS A 79 -6.20 -5.69 -4.27
CA LYS A 79 -6.72 -4.43 -3.74
C LYS A 79 -5.56 -3.46 -3.53
N GLY A 80 -5.49 -2.39 -4.32
CA GLY A 80 -4.52 -1.30 -4.10
C GLY A 80 -4.82 -0.50 -2.83
N TYR A 81 -3.81 0.22 -2.33
CA TYR A 81 -3.95 1.16 -1.22
C TYR A 81 -3.08 2.39 -1.43
N LYS A 82 -3.62 3.55 -1.03
CA LYS A 82 -2.92 4.83 -0.97
C LYS A 82 -3.30 5.51 0.34
N ALA A 83 -2.30 5.91 1.12
CA ALA A 83 -2.53 6.66 2.36
C ALA A 83 -3.02 8.08 2.04
N GLY A 84 -4.08 8.51 2.73
CA GLY A 84 -4.65 9.86 2.57
C GLY A 84 -5.62 10.06 1.39
N GLY A 85 -5.93 9.02 0.61
CA GLY A 85 -6.83 9.10 -0.57
C GLY A 85 -6.08 9.11 -1.91
#